data_AF-A0A2M8MAX2-F1
#
_entry.id   AF-A0A2M8MAX2-F1
#
_cell.length_a   1.000
_cell.length_b   1.000
_cell.length_c   1.000
_cell.angle_alpha   90.00
_cell.angle_beta   90.00
_cell.angle_gamma   90.00
#
_symmetry.space_group_name_H-M   'P 1'
#
loop_
_entity.id
_entity.type
_entity.pdbx_description
1 polymer ?
#
loop_
_entity_poly.entity_id
_entity_poly.type
_entity_poly.pdbx_seq_one_letter_code
_entity_poly.pdbx_strand_id
1 'polypeptide(L)'
;MSVIESNYILSAFLIVLWVITLIWYQRKNKNFDAGSFIIVMYIIYAVFSIMTINDDSIPQFTNYEPLTFFPYLYLYMMMMIALTPAIYHHANPTHSIEYPQSNILRITATIIIIAAVLTLPGIVSDFQNGLMSIFTDAEAGRKAYLEQIDNASKAGGEIRNLPAIVFNSLSDIAIFLLFYFMTMSKKNHKIIYGLLFANVINLIMPVMRGQRSGVALAFLTIICGYFLFKQYLSKRLNKVIKKIGIVFIAIITLPVAAITISRFGSEKAGVAAFINWYIGQGNIYFNNHALDDNGLRYGDRTLNLFKRLVDSKTSMNYVERREIYSKLKINDEVFSTFVGDFTIDFGPFFAVIIFIVFNFFVIYSFQKNKTNNNKIKLHQLLLLYFTVCISAQGGMYLFSYSDTRNLNIIVLALLYYYLKYHEALLKKFPLKKQNKQ
;
A
#
# COMPACT_ATOMS: atom_id res chain seq x y z
N MET A 1 5.63 -37.53 -10.32
CA MET A 1 5.29 -36.43 -9.41
C MET A 1 3.87 -36.02 -9.70
N SER A 2 2.99 -36.03 -8.70
CA SER A 2 1.60 -35.58 -8.87
C SER A 2 1.53 -34.06 -9.06
N VAL A 3 0.41 -33.56 -9.60
CA VAL A 3 0.17 -32.10 -9.70
C VAL A 3 0.22 -31.44 -8.31
N ILE A 4 -0.35 -32.11 -7.31
CA ILE A 4 -0.35 -31.68 -5.90
C ILE A 4 1.08 -31.52 -5.38
N GLU A 5 1.93 -32.52 -5.58
CA GLU A 5 3.35 -32.47 -5.19
C GLU A 5 4.10 -31.35 -5.90
N SER A 6 3.89 -31.20 -7.22
CA SER A 6 4.51 -30.14 -8.01
C SER A 6 4.12 -28.75 -7.52
N ASN A 7 2.83 -28.53 -7.22
CA ASN A 7 2.32 -27.28 -6.67
C ASN A 7 2.99 -26.92 -5.33
N TYR A 8 3.14 -27.90 -4.44
CA TYR A 8 3.84 -27.70 -3.16
C TYR A 8 5.32 -27.37 -3.36
N ILE A 9 6.01 -28.08 -4.25
CA ILE A 9 7.43 -27.83 -4.55
C ILE A 9 7.64 -26.42 -5.09
N LEU A 10 6.82 -25.97 -6.04
CA LEU A 10 6.93 -24.64 -6.64
C LEU A 10 6.59 -23.52 -5.64
N SER A 11 5.58 -23.73 -4.79
CA SER A 11 5.24 -22.78 -3.73
C SER A 11 6.35 -22.71 -2.66
N ALA A 12 6.92 -23.86 -2.28
CA ALA A 12 8.06 -23.93 -1.36
C ALA A 12 9.31 -23.26 -1.95
N PHE A 13 9.55 -23.40 -3.25
CA PHE A 13 10.63 -22.71 -3.95
C PHE A 13 10.53 -21.18 -3.78
N LEU A 14 9.33 -20.60 -3.94
CA LEU A 14 9.11 -19.16 -3.74
C LEU A 14 9.42 -18.73 -2.29
N ILE A 15 9.03 -19.53 -1.29
CA ILE A 15 9.36 -19.29 0.12
C ILE A 15 10.86 -19.30 0.32
N VAL A 16 11.56 -20.31 -0.20
CA VAL A 16 13.02 -20.45 -0.07
C VAL A 16 13.73 -19.23 -0.67
N LEU A 17 13.31 -18.76 -1.85
CA LEU A 17 13.85 -17.54 -2.46
C LEU A 17 13.71 -16.33 -1.54
N TRP A 18 12.55 -16.12 -0.94
CA TRP A 18 12.33 -14.99 -0.03
C TRP A 18 13.10 -15.12 1.29
N VAL A 19 13.23 -16.33 1.84
CA VAL A 19 14.05 -16.59 3.04
C VAL A 19 15.52 -16.32 2.75
N ILE A 20 16.06 -16.81 1.63
CA ILE A 20 17.44 -16.51 1.20
C ILE A 20 17.62 -15.01 1.02
N THR A 21 16.64 -14.33 0.41
CA THR A 21 16.64 -12.88 0.22
C THR A 21 16.69 -12.15 1.57
N LEU A 22 15.90 -12.58 2.56
CA LEU A 22 15.92 -11.99 3.90
C LEU A 22 17.29 -12.18 4.58
N ILE A 23 17.87 -13.39 4.50
CA ILE A 23 19.19 -13.68 5.07
C ILE A 23 20.25 -12.80 4.39
N TRP A 24 20.24 -12.72 3.06
CA TRP A 24 21.14 -11.86 2.29
C TRP A 24 20.98 -10.39 2.65
N TYR A 25 19.74 -9.91 2.76
CA TYR A 25 19.42 -8.53 3.11
C TYR A 25 19.98 -8.18 4.50
N GLN A 26 19.65 -8.98 5.52
CA GLN A 26 20.13 -8.75 6.90
C GLN A 26 21.64 -8.91 7.07
N ARG A 27 22.32 -9.68 6.22
CA ARG A 27 23.78 -9.79 6.22
C ARG A 27 24.47 -8.48 5.82
N LYS A 28 23.83 -7.62 5.02
CA LYS A 28 24.39 -6.33 4.63
C LYS A 28 24.37 -5.33 5.77
N ASN A 29 23.22 -5.17 6.42
CA ASN A 29 23.05 -4.26 7.54
C ASN A 29 22.07 -4.93 8.52
N LYS A 30 22.52 -5.23 9.74
CA LYS A 30 21.77 -6.04 10.74
C LYS A 30 20.63 -5.26 11.40
N ASN A 31 19.88 -4.50 10.61
CA ASN A 31 18.88 -3.54 11.04
C ASN A 31 17.55 -3.83 10.35
N PHE A 32 16.54 -4.21 11.15
CA PHE A 32 15.20 -4.54 10.65
C PHE A 32 14.40 -3.30 10.22
N ASP A 33 14.52 -2.87 8.97
CA ASP A 33 13.89 -1.67 8.40
C ASP A 33 12.68 -1.98 7.49
N ALA A 34 12.24 -1.00 6.70
CA ALA A 34 11.06 -1.14 5.85
C ALA A 34 11.21 -2.26 4.81
N GLY A 35 12.39 -2.42 4.20
CA GLY A 35 12.65 -3.54 3.29
C GLY A 35 12.64 -4.89 4.01
N SER A 36 13.16 -4.94 5.23
CA SER A 36 13.08 -6.13 6.08
C SER A 36 11.62 -6.55 6.33
N PHE A 37 10.77 -5.59 6.67
CA PHE A 37 9.34 -5.80 6.86
C PHE A 37 8.66 -6.32 5.59
N ILE A 38 8.93 -5.70 4.43
CA ILE A 38 8.35 -6.13 3.15
C ILE A 38 8.74 -7.58 2.82
N ILE A 39 10.02 -7.93 2.95
CA ILE A 39 10.49 -9.30 2.66
C ILE A 39 9.81 -10.31 3.60
N VAL A 40 9.65 -9.98 4.89
CA VAL A 40 8.90 -10.83 5.83
C VAL A 40 7.44 -10.99 5.40
N MET A 41 6.79 -9.91 4.95
CA MET A 41 5.42 -10.02 4.43
C MET A 41 5.36 -10.93 3.20
N TYR A 42 6.34 -10.86 2.28
CA TYR A 42 6.37 -11.76 1.12
C TYR A 42 6.58 -13.23 1.50
N ILE A 43 7.37 -13.52 2.54
CA ILE A 43 7.48 -14.87 3.11
C ILE A 43 6.12 -15.32 3.65
N ILE A 44 5.44 -14.47 4.42
CA ILE A 44 4.10 -14.77 4.97
C ILE A 44 3.14 -15.08 3.82
N TYR A 45 3.04 -14.23 2.81
CA TYR A 45 2.14 -14.45 1.67
C TYR A 45 2.43 -15.76 0.95
N ALA A 46 3.70 -16.09 0.72
CA ALA A 46 4.09 -17.36 0.09
C ALA A 46 3.76 -18.59 0.97
N VAL A 47 3.89 -18.50 2.29
CA VAL A 47 3.45 -19.56 3.23
C VAL A 47 1.93 -19.77 3.14
N PHE A 48 1.16 -18.69 3.11
CA PHE A 48 -0.30 -18.79 2.96
C PHE A 48 -0.71 -19.33 1.58
N SER A 49 0.08 -19.11 0.53
CA SER A 49 -0.15 -19.75 -0.77
C SER A 49 -0.06 -21.29 -0.67
N ILE A 50 0.89 -21.85 0.09
CA ILE A 50 0.96 -23.31 0.34
C ILE A 50 -0.31 -23.80 1.04
N MET A 51 -0.82 -23.06 2.02
CA MET A 51 -2.04 -23.42 2.75
C MET A 51 -3.29 -23.38 1.87
N THR A 52 -3.24 -22.67 0.74
CA THR A 52 -4.41 -22.38 -0.12
C THR A 52 -4.42 -23.20 -1.41
N ILE A 53 -3.26 -23.54 -1.99
CA ILE A 53 -3.14 -24.04 -3.37
C ILE A 53 -3.88 -25.35 -3.65
N ASN A 54 -4.06 -26.20 -2.64
CA ASN A 54 -4.80 -27.45 -2.76
C ASN A 54 -5.91 -27.54 -1.69
N ASP A 55 -6.43 -26.38 -1.25
CA ASP A 55 -7.54 -26.32 -0.28
C ASP A 55 -8.89 -26.41 -1.00
N ASP A 56 -9.52 -27.58 -0.93
CA ASP A 56 -10.81 -27.86 -1.57
C ASP A 56 -12.02 -27.38 -0.73
N SER A 57 -11.79 -26.65 0.37
CA SER A 57 -12.89 -26.15 1.22
C SER A 57 -13.73 -25.06 0.55
N ILE A 58 -13.19 -24.35 -0.46
CA ILE A 58 -13.90 -23.31 -1.22
C ILE A 58 -13.70 -23.49 -2.74
N PRO A 59 -14.22 -24.60 -3.34
CA PRO A 59 -13.88 -25.00 -4.71
C PRO A 59 -14.16 -23.93 -5.77
N GLN A 60 -15.19 -23.09 -5.56
CA GLN A 60 -15.51 -21.98 -6.47
C GLN A 60 -14.42 -20.91 -6.59
N PHE A 61 -13.46 -20.88 -5.65
CA PHE A 61 -12.36 -19.92 -5.60
C PHE A 61 -10.97 -20.56 -5.56
N THR A 62 -10.88 -21.88 -5.41
CA THR A 62 -9.62 -22.65 -5.28
C THR A 62 -9.38 -23.67 -6.39
N ASN A 63 -10.18 -23.64 -7.47
CA ASN A 63 -9.92 -24.40 -8.69
C ASN A 63 -8.75 -23.82 -9.49
N TYR A 64 -7.56 -23.86 -8.92
CA TYR A 64 -6.34 -23.35 -9.54
C TYR A 64 -5.84 -24.26 -10.67
N GLU A 65 -5.25 -23.65 -11.68
CA GLU A 65 -4.49 -24.40 -12.68
C GLU A 65 -3.17 -24.91 -12.08
N PRO A 66 -2.58 -26.01 -12.60
CA PRO A 66 -1.26 -26.46 -12.19
C PRO A 66 -0.23 -25.33 -12.24
N LEU A 67 0.49 -25.14 -11.13
CA LEU A 67 1.52 -24.10 -11.05
C LEU A 67 2.66 -24.42 -12.02
N THR A 68 3.24 -23.36 -12.60
CA THR A 68 4.42 -23.46 -13.46
C THR A 68 5.57 -22.64 -12.90
N PHE A 69 6.80 -23.01 -13.28
CA PHE A 69 8.00 -22.40 -12.71
C PHE A 69 8.21 -20.93 -13.15
N PHE A 70 8.01 -20.64 -14.43
CA PHE A 70 8.38 -19.35 -15.02
C PHE A 70 7.61 -18.15 -14.44
N PRO A 71 6.28 -18.21 -14.23
CA PRO A 71 5.55 -17.12 -13.58
C PRO A 71 6.06 -16.79 -12.17
N TYR A 72 6.41 -17.77 -11.35
CA TYR A 72 6.99 -17.50 -10.03
C TYR A 72 8.38 -16.89 -10.10
N LEU A 73 9.22 -17.35 -11.02
CA LEU A 73 10.52 -16.72 -11.25
C LEU A 73 10.34 -15.25 -11.69
N TYR A 74 9.44 -15.00 -12.63
CA TYR A 74 9.12 -13.65 -13.09
C TYR A 74 8.60 -12.77 -11.93
N LEU A 75 7.64 -13.27 -11.14
CA LEU A 75 7.08 -12.54 -10.00
C LEU A 75 8.17 -12.15 -9.01
N TYR A 76 9.02 -13.11 -8.62
CA TYR A 76 10.14 -12.87 -7.72
C TYR A 76 11.08 -11.80 -8.27
N MET A 77 11.48 -11.91 -9.54
CA MET A 77 12.38 -10.94 -10.17
C MET A 77 11.78 -9.53 -10.20
N MET A 78 10.50 -9.40 -10.53
CA MET A 78 9.79 -8.12 -10.55
C MET A 78 9.65 -7.49 -9.16
N MET A 79 9.32 -8.31 -8.15
CA MET A 79 9.29 -7.85 -6.76
C MET A 79 10.69 -7.46 -6.25
N MET A 80 11.74 -8.16 -6.69
CA MET A 80 13.13 -7.77 -6.40
C MET A 80 13.50 -6.44 -7.04
N ILE A 81 13.09 -6.18 -8.30
CA ILE A 81 13.27 -4.88 -8.96
C ILE A 81 12.56 -3.77 -8.16
N ALA A 82 11.31 -4.00 -7.74
CA ALA A 82 10.56 -3.04 -6.92
C ALA A 82 11.18 -2.78 -5.54
N LEU A 83 11.85 -3.79 -4.96
CA LEU A 83 12.57 -3.66 -3.70
C LEU A 83 13.92 -2.94 -3.82
N THR A 84 14.44 -2.71 -5.04
CA THR A 84 15.78 -2.13 -5.22
C THR A 84 16.02 -0.78 -4.52
N PRO A 85 15.06 0.17 -4.45
CA PRO A 85 15.26 1.41 -3.69
C PRO A 85 15.46 1.17 -2.19
N ALA A 86 14.70 0.23 -1.61
CA ALA A 86 14.82 -0.14 -0.21
C ALA A 86 16.16 -0.85 0.05
N ILE A 87 16.56 -1.77 -0.82
CA ILE A 87 17.86 -2.45 -0.77
C ILE A 87 19.00 -1.43 -0.84
N TYR A 88 18.91 -0.44 -1.73
CA TYR A 88 19.93 0.60 -1.87
C TYR A 88 20.03 1.43 -0.58
N HIS A 89 18.90 1.87 -0.01
CA HIS A 89 18.87 2.65 1.23
C HIS A 89 19.39 1.84 2.43
N HIS A 90 19.05 0.56 2.51
CA HIS A 90 19.53 -0.34 3.55
C HIS A 90 21.06 -0.51 3.54
N ALA A 91 21.63 -0.66 2.35
CA ALA A 91 23.08 -0.76 2.15
C ALA A 91 23.81 0.58 2.33
N ASN A 92 23.10 1.71 2.19
CA ASN A 92 23.66 3.06 2.30
C ASN A 92 22.86 3.89 3.33
N PRO A 93 22.90 3.52 4.62
CA PRO A 93 22.05 4.13 5.63
C PRO A 93 22.42 5.59 5.87
N THR A 94 21.39 6.42 6.05
CA THR A 94 21.51 7.85 6.37
C THR A 94 21.12 8.13 7.82
N HIS A 95 21.80 9.07 8.48
CA HIS A 95 21.62 9.31 9.93
C HIS A 95 20.67 10.47 10.25
N SER A 96 20.42 11.37 9.30
CA SER A 96 19.53 12.51 9.51
C SER A 96 18.83 12.94 8.23
N ILE A 97 17.70 13.63 8.40
CA ILE A 97 16.90 14.19 7.32
C ILE A 97 17.25 15.67 7.19
N GLU A 98 17.55 16.11 5.97
CA GLU A 98 17.78 17.52 5.65
C GLU A 98 16.46 18.29 5.70
N TYR A 99 16.43 19.38 6.48
CA TYR A 99 15.25 20.22 6.60
C TYR A 99 15.03 21.02 5.32
N PRO A 100 13.85 20.95 4.67
CA PRO A 100 13.63 21.56 3.35
C PRO A 100 13.48 23.08 3.36
N GLN A 101 13.61 23.74 4.53
CA GLN A 101 13.48 25.20 4.65
C GLN A 101 12.19 25.76 3.99
N SER A 102 11.08 25.05 4.14
CA SER A 102 9.76 25.45 3.63
C SER A 102 8.66 25.15 4.64
N ASN A 103 7.62 26.00 4.65
CA ASN A 103 6.40 25.79 5.44
C ASN A 103 5.40 24.85 4.76
N ILE A 104 5.66 24.38 3.53
CA ILE A 104 4.71 23.56 2.76
C ILE A 104 4.18 22.37 3.56
N LEU A 105 5.06 21.69 4.32
CA LEU A 105 4.68 20.50 5.08
C LEU A 105 3.69 20.82 6.20
N ARG A 106 3.82 22.02 6.81
CA ARG A 106 2.87 22.48 7.83
C ARG A 106 1.55 22.87 7.20
N ILE A 107 1.57 23.52 6.03
CA ILE A 107 0.37 23.87 5.27
C ILE A 107 -0.38 22.59 4.87
N THR A 108 0.30 21.63 4.25
CA THR A 108 -0.27 20.34 3.87
C THR A 108 -0.81 19.58 5.09
N ALA A 109 -0.08 19.54 6.20
CA ALA A 109 -0.58 18.91 7.42
C ALA A 109 -1.86 19.58 7.94
N THR A 110 -1.93 20.91 7.94
CA THR A 110 -3.13 21.65 8.35
C THR A 110 -4.32 21.35 7.43
N ILE A 111 -4.11 21.30 6.11
CA ILE A 111 -5.15 20.94 5.13
C ILE A 111 -5.69 19.54 5.42
N ILE A 112 -4.80 18.56 5.66
CA ILE A 112 -5.18 17.19 6.01
C ILE A 112 -6.01 17.16 7.29
N ILE A 113 -5.60 17.88 8.33
CA ILE A 113 -6.29 17.93 9.62
C ILE A 113 -7.69 18.54 9.45
N ILE A 114 -7.80 19.65 8.72
CA ILE A 114 -9.09 20.29 8.44
C ILE A 114 -9.99 19.34 7.65
N ALA A 115 -9.47 18.72 6.59
CA ALA A 115 -10.23 17.76 5.79
C ALA A 115 -10.72 16.58 6.64
N ALA A 116 -9.87 16.04 7.52
CA ALA A 116 -10.25 14.97 8.45
C ALA A 116 -11.41 15.40 9.38
N VAL A 117 -11.35 16.59 9.95
CA VAL A 117 -12.43 17.14 10.79
C VAL A 117 -13.71 17.30 9.98
N LEU A 118 -13.63 17.83 8.76
CA LEU A 118 -14.80 18.02 7.89
C LEU A 118 -15.43 16.70 7.41
N THR A 119 -14.71 15.58 7.47
CA THR A 119 -15.30 14.25 7.18
C THR A 119 -16.08 13.64 8.34
N LEU A 120 -15.97 14.18 9.56
CA LEU A 120 -16.60 13.62 10.76
C LEU A 120 -18.13 13.46 10.65
N PRO A 121 -18.92 14.41 10.10
CA PRO A 121 -20.37 14.23 10.00
C PRO A 121 -20.75 12.98 9.19
N GLY A 122 -20.03 12.71 8.09
CA GLY A 122 -20.24 11.50 7.31
C GLY A 122 -19.87 10.23 8.08
N ILE A 123 -18.78 10.27 8.84
CA ILE A 123 -18.36 9.13 9.70
C ILE A 123 -19.38 8.84 10.78
N VAL A 124 -19.97 9.87 11.41
CA VAL A 124 -21.00 9.69 12.44
C VAL A 124 -22.27 9.07 11.84
N SER A 125 -22.66 9.50 10.64
CA SER A 125 -23.78 8.90 9.91
C SER A 125 -23.49 7.43 9.55
N ASP A 126 -22.30 7.13 9.02
CA ASP A 126 -21.86 5.77 8.72
C ASP A 126 -21.76 4.90 9.99
N PHE A 127 -21.37 5.47 11.12
CA PHE A 127 -21.27 4.77 12.41
C PHE A 127 -22.64 4.32 12.94
N GLN A 128 -23.63 5.21 12.90
CA GLN A 128 -25.00 4.91 13.34
C GLN A 128 -25.64 3.81 12.50
N ASN A 129 -25.36 3.80 11.19
CA ASN A 129 -25.97 2.86 10.25
C ASN A 129 -25.18 1.55 10.11
N GLY A 130 -23.84 1.58 10.24
CA GLY A 130 -22.95 0.46 9.92
C GLY A 130 -22.27 -0.21 11.12
N LEU A 131 -21.50 0.52 11.94
CA LEU A 131 -20.68 -0.12 12.97
C LEU A 131 -21.54 -0.71 14.11
N MET A 132 -22.50 0.05 14.62
CA MET A 132 -23.33 -0.43 15.74
C MET A 132 -24.10 -1.69 15.35
N SER A 133 -24.54 -1.76 14.09
CA SER A 133 -25.31 -2.88 13.55
C SER A 133 -24.44 -4.11 13.27
N ILE A 134 -23.17 -3.96 12.84
CA ILE A 134 -22.21 -5.09 12.68
C ILE A 134 -21.96 -5.83 14.00
N PHE A 135 -21.93 -5.12 15.13
CA PHE A 135 -21.69 -5.74 16.44
C PHE A 135 -22.95 -6.35 17.06
N THR A 136 -24.14 -6.00 16.57
CA THR A 136 -25.42 -6.50 17.11
C THR A 136 -26.11 -7.51 16.19
N ASP A 137 -25.80 -7.53 14.90
CA ASP A 137 -26.41 -8.43 13.90
C ASP A 137 -25.45 -8.72 12.72
N ALA A 138 -25.18 -10.00 12.46
CA ALA A 138 -24.33 -10.44 11.35
C ALA A 138 -24.92 -10.08 9.98
N GLU A 139 -26.25 -10.05 9.83
CA GLU A 139 -26.94 -9.69 8.59
C GLU A 139 -26.76 -8.21 8.25
N ALA A 140 -26.73 -7.34 9.27
CA ALA A 140 -26.48 -5.92 9.08
C ALA A 140 -25.08 -5.63 8.53
N GLY A 141 -24.05 -6.38 8.96
CA GLY A 141 -22.70 -6.24 8.41
C GLY A 141 -22.60 -6.64 6.93
N ARG A 142 -23.36 -7.65 6.52
CA ARG A 142 -23.49 -8.03 5.10
C ARG A 142 -24.19 -6.93 4.30
N LYS A 143 -25.27 -6.35 4.84
CA LYS A 143 -26.01 -5.24 4.21
C LYS A 143 -25.14 -4.00 4.02
N ALA A 144 -24.41 -3.56 5.05
CA ALA A 144 -23.49 -2.43 4.97
C ALA A 144 -22.42 -2.63 3.89
N TYR A 145 -21.91 -3.85 3.76
CA TYR A 145 -20.98 -4.17 2.68
C TYR A 145 -21.61 -4.10 1.27
N LEU A 146 -22.84 -4.61 1.10
CA LEU A 146 -23.55 -4.56 -0.20
C LEU A 146 -23.86 -3.12 -0.63
N GLU A 147 -24.27 -2.27 0.31
CA GLU A 147 -24.49 -0.84 0.05
C GLU A 147 -23.20 -0.14 -0.39
N GLN A 148 -22.05 -0.56 0.13
CA GLN A 148 -20.76 -0.02 -0.30
C GLN A 148 -20.36 -0.49 -1.71
N ILE A 149 -20.76 -1.70 -2.14
CA ILE A 149 -20.59 -2.12 -3.54
C ILE A 149 -21.41 -1.21 -4.46
N ASP A 150 -22.67 -0.95 -4.11
CA ASP A 150 -23.53 -0.05 -4.90
C ASP A 150 -23.00 1.39 -4.92
N ASN A 151 -22.49 1.90 -3.80
CA ASN A 151 -21.83 3.20 -3.78
C ASN A 151 -20.55 3.22 -4.63
N ALA A 152 -19.81 2.11 -4.67
CA ALA A 152 -18.60 2.01 -5.47
C ALA A 152 -18.87 1.88 -6.98
N SER A 153 -19.99 1.27 -7.40
CA SER A 153 -20.41 1.25 -8.82
C SER A 153 -20.75 2.64 -9.35
N LYS A 154 -21.12 3.57 -8.45
CA LYS A 154 -21.38 4.99 -8.75
C LYS A 154 -20.13 5.88 -8.61
N ALA A 155 -19.01 5.33 -8.15
CA ALA A 155 -17.79 6.10 -7.93
C ALA A 155 -17.11 6.50 -9.24
N GLY A 156 -16.39 7.62 -9.21
CA GLY A 156 -15.60 8.12 -10.35
C GLY A 156 -16.38 8.96 -11.37
N GLY A 157 -17.71 8.99 -11.29
CA GLY A 157 -18.63 9.75 -12.17
C GLY A 157 -18.83 11.22 -11.83
N GLU A 158 -18.83 11.56 -10.54
CA GLU A 158 -19.16 12.90 -10.08
C GLU A 158 -18.26 13.34 -8.90
N ILE A 159 -17.99 14.64 -8.81
CA ILE A 159 -17.32 15.24 -7.65
C ILE A 159 -18.36 15.42 -6.55
N ARG A 160 -18.44 14.46 -5.64
CA ARG A 160 -19.24 14.53 -4.42
C ARG A 160 -18.30 14.52 -3.20
N ASN A 161 -18.60 15.34 -2.20
CA ASN A 161 -17.87 15.40 -0.93
C ASN A 161 -16.36 15.74 -1.08
N LEU A 162 -16.08 16.99 -1.45
CA LEU A 162 -14.71 17.51 -1.63
C LEU A 162 -13.79 17.27 -0.40
N PRO A 163 -14.22 17.46 0.86
CA PRO A 163 -13.38 17.13 2.01
C PRO A 163 -12.90 15.68 2.02
N ALA A 164 -13.76 14.71 1.69
CA ALA A 164 -13.39 13.31 1.62
C ALA A 164 -12.39 13.03 0.48
N ILE A 165 -12.54 13.67 -0.69
CA ILE A 165 -11.60 13.54 -1.81
C ILE A 165 -10.20 14.06 -1.40
N VAL A 166 -10.15 15.25 -0.79
CA VAL A 166 -8.90 15.84 -0.30
C VAL A 166 -8.25 14.96 0.77
N PHE A 167 -9.05 14.48 1.73
CA PHE A 167 -8.55 13.63 2.80
C PHE A 167 -7.99 12.29 2.27
N ASN A 168 -8.75 11.60 1.41
CA ASN A 168 -8.36 10.30 0.86
C ASN A 168 -7.13 10.40 -0.06
N SER A 169 -7.03 11.45 -0.88
CA SER A 169 -5.87 11.66 -1.74
C SER A 169 -4.60 11.93 -0.94
N LEU A 170 -4.71 12.63 0.20
CA LEU A 170 -3.58 12.97 1.07
C LEU A 170 -3.30 11.96 2.19
N SER A 171 -4.01 10.82 2.26
CA SER A 171 -3.92 9.86 3.37
C SER A 171 -2.51 9.35 3.64
N ASP A 172 -1.76 9.03 2.58
CA ASP A 172 -0.40 8.49 2.70
C ASP A 172 0.58 9.59 3.07
N ILE A 173 0.35 10.82 2.58
CA ILE A 173 1.11 12.00 3.01
C ILE A 173 0.85 12.29 4.49
N ALA A 174 -0.34 12.04 5.03
CA ALA A 174 -0.63 12.21 6.45
C ALA A 174 0.25 11.31 7.33
N ILE A 175 0.44 10.05 6.92
CA ILE A 175 1.32 9.08 7.60
C ILE A 175 2.79 9.52 7.48
N PHE A 176 3.22 9.89 6.28
CA PHE A 176 4.58 10.40 6.04
C PHE A 176 4.90 11.62 6.92
N LEU A 177 4.00 12.61 6.94
CA LEU A 177 4.17 13.84 7.71
C LEU A 177 4.14 13.56 9.22
N LEU A 178 3.31 12.63 9.70
CA LEU A 178 3.25 12.26 11.10
C LEU A 178 4.63 11.81 11.60
N PHE A 179 5.24 10.85 10.90
CA PHE A 179 6.56 10.34 11.27
C PHE A 179 7.66 11.39 11.06
N TYR A 180 7.59 12.19 10.00
CA TYR A 180 8.54 13.28 9.79
C TYR A 180 8.50 14.33 10.92
N PHE A 181 7.32 14.81 11.33
CA PHE A 181 7.22 15.80 12.41
C PHE A 181 7.68 15.22 13.76
N MET A 182 7.59 13.90 13.94
CA MET A 182 8.13 13.19 15.10
C MET A 182 9.67 13.14 15.14
N THR A 183 10.36 13.20 14.00
CA THR A 183 11.84 13.26 13.95
C THR A 183 12.39 14.63 14.33
N MET A 184 11.57 15.68 14.35
CA MET A 184 12.04 17.03 14.66
C MET A 184 12.49 17.17 16.13
N SER A 185 13.56 17.93 16.33
CA SER A 185 14.07 18.28 17.66
C SER A 185 13.05 19.11 18.44
N LYS A 186 12.57 20.20 17.82
CA LYS A 186 11.45 21.02 18.33
C LYS A 186 10.13 20.53 17.75
N LYS A 187 9.37 19.81 18.57
CA LYS A 187 8.10 19.18 18.17
C LYS A 187 6.96 20.19 18.14
N ASN A 188 6.18 20.17 17.08
CA ASN A 188 4.89 20.85 17.04
C ASN A 188 3.80 19.86 17.46
N HIS A 189 3.50 19.82 18.76
CA HIS A 189 2.53 18.87 19.32
C HIS A 189 1.13 19.01 18.72
N LYS A 190 0.70 20.22 18.33
CA LYS A 190 -0.61 20.43 17.68
C LYS A 190 -0.70 19.70 16.34
N ILE A 191 0.32 19.86 15.49
CA ILE A 191 0.40 19.16 14.20
C ILE A 191 0.51 17.65 14.41
N ILE A 192 1.34 17.19 15.36
CA ILE A 192 1.49 15.76 15.63
C ILE A 192 0.17 15.14 16.10
N TYR A 193 -0.54 15.74 17.06
CA TYR A 193 -1.82 15.23 17.52
C TYR A 193 -2.91 15.31 16.45
N GLY A 194 -2.95 16.38 15.65
CA GLY A 194 -3.87 16.49 14.53
C GLY A 194 -3.62 15.42 13.46
N LEU A 195 -2.35 15.13 13.13
CA LEU A 195 -2.00 14.06 12.21
C LEU A 195 -2.28 12.67 12.81
N LEU A 196 -2.08 12.47 14.12
CA LEU A 196 -2.51 11.24 14.79
C LEU A 196 -4.01 11.04 14.64
N PHE A 197 -4.81 12.08 14.91
CA PHE A 197 -6.25 12.06 14.70
C PHE A 197 -6.61 11.72 13.24
N ALA A 198 -6.02 12.40 12.27
CA ALA A 198 -6.23 12.10 10.85
C ALA A 198 -5.93 10.64 10.50
N ASN A 199 -4.85 10.08 11.04
CA ASN A 199 -4.50 8.68 10.81
C ASN A 199 -5.47 7.69 11.47
N VAL A 200 -6.01 8.03 12.64
CA VAL A 200 -7.09 7.25 13.27
C VAL A 200 -8.35 7.29 12.40
N ILE A 201 -8.72 8.45 11.86
CA ILE A 201 -9.83 8.58 10.90
C ILE A 201 -9.62 7.69 9.68
N ASN A 202 -8.40 7.67 9.12
CA ASN A 202 -8.05 6.82 7.97
C ASN A 202 -8.24 5.32 8.23
N LEU A 203 -8.12 4.88 9.49
CA LEU A 203 -8.35 3.49 9.91
C LEU A 203 -9.83 3.21 10.23
N ILE A 204 -10.51 4.17 10.85
CA ILE A 204 -11.92 4.04 11.26
C ILE A 204 -12.86 4.05 10.05
N MET A 205 -12.65 4.94 9.07
CA MET A 205 -13.54 5.06 7.90
C MET A 205 -13.78 3.72 7.18
N PRO A 206 -12.75 2.93 6.78
CA PRO A 206 -12.99 1.65 6.15
C PRO A 206 -13.67 0.63 7.09
N VAL A 207 -13.42 0.69 8.41
CA VAL A 207 -14.18 -0.13 9.38
C VAL A 207 -15.68 0.22 9.33
N MET A 208 -16.03 1.51 9.34
CA MET A 208 -17.43 1.96 9.31
C MET A 208 -18.15 1.47 8.05
N ARG A 209 -17.40 1.28 6.96
CA ARG A 209 -17.89 0.82 5.66
C ARG A 209 -17.81 -0.70 5.48
N GLY A 210 -17.46 -1.47 6.52
CA GLY A 210 -17.29 -2.92 6.40
C GLY A 210 -16.14 -3.34 5.45
N GLN A 211 -15.18 -2.45 5.17
CA GLN A 211 -14.08 -2.65 4.23
C GLN A 211 -12.81 -3.11 4.94
N ARG A 212 -12.58 -4.42 4.98
CA ARG A 212 -11.37 -4.97 5.63
C ARG A 212 -10.08 -4.61 4.92
N SER A 213 -10.08 -4.66 3.58
CA SER A 213 -8.90 -4.34 2.79
C SER A 213 -8.43 -2.91 3.01
N GLY A 214 -9.36 -1.95 3.17
CA GLY A 214 -9.02 -0.56 3.49
C GLY A 214 -8.26 -0.43 4.81
N VAL A 215 -8.69 -1.17 5.85
CA VAL A 215 -8.01 -1.20 7.15
C VAL A 215 -6.61 -1.81 7.02
N ALA A 216 -6.51 -2.97 6.35
CA ALA A 216 -5.25 -3.67 6.17
C ALA A 216 -4.22 -2.81 5.41
N LEU A 217 -4.65 -2.14 4.32
CA LEU A 217 -3.79 -1.25 3.54
C LEU A 217 -3.32 -0.06 4.37
N ALA A 218 -4.22 0.65 5.05
CA ALA A 218 -3.85 1.78 5.91
C ALA A 218 -2.87 1.36 7.01
N PHE A 219 -3.07 0.17 7.57
CA PHE A 219 -2.22 -0.39 8.60
C PHE A 219 -0.81 -0.73 8.09
N LEU A 220 -0.71 -1.40 6.94
CA LEU A 220 0.58 -1.67 6.28
C LEU A 220 1.33 -0.37 5.97
N THR A 221 0.62 0.69 5.55
CA THR A 221 1.21 2.02 5.31
C THR A 221 1.79 2.63 6.58
N ILE A 222 1.09 2.53 7.71
CA ILE A 222 1.58 3.03 9.02
C ILE A 222 2.83 2.26 9.45
N ILE A 223 2.82 0.93 9.34
CA ILE A 223 3.96 0.08 9.69
C ILE A 223 5.18 0.42 8.81
N CYS A 224 4.97 0.59 7.50
CA CYS A 224 6.03 1.02 6.57
C CYS A 224 6.57 2.40 6.92
N GLY A 225 5.69 3.36 7.21
CA GLY A 225 6.08 4.69 7.68
C GLY A 225 6.96 4.60 8.93
N TYR A 226 6.57 3.79 9.92
CA TYR A 226 7.37 3.58 11.11
C TYR A 226 8.75 3.00 10.79
N PHE A 227 8.81 1.87 10.08
CA PHE A 227 10.07 1.19 9.79
C PHE A 227 11.01 2.00 8.89
N LEU A 228 10.46 2.88 8.04
CA LEU A 228 11.23 3.83 7.25
C LEU A 228 11.84 4.95 8.11
N PHE A 229 11.05 5.51 9.03
CA PHE A 229 11.48 6.66 9.83
C PHE A 229 12.22 6.30 11.11
N LYS A 230 12.14 5.04 11.59
CA LYS A 230 12.65 4.61 12.90
C LYS A 230 14.11 5.02 13.17
N GLN A 231 14.96 5.04 12.14
CA GLN A 231 16.38 5.35 12.30
C GLN A 231 16.64 6.83 12.59
N TYR A 232 15.68 7.69 12.27
CA TYR A 232 15.73 9.13 12.53
C TYR A 232 14.99 9.53 13.82
N LEU A 233 14.26 8.60 14.44
CA LEU A 233 13.54 8.84 15.69
C LEU A 233 14.46 8.65 16.89
N SER A 234 14.23 9.43 17.96
CA SER A 234 14.97 9.27 19.21
C SER A 234 14.71 7.88 19.83
N LYS A 235 15.70 7.33 20.54
CA LYS A 235 15.57 6.01 21.20
C LYS A 235 14.35 5.93 22.12
N ARG A 236 14.05 7.02 22.85
CA ARG A 236 12.86 7.12 23.71
C ARG A 236 11.57 7.01 22.90
N LEU A 237 11.45 7.77 21.81
CA LEU A 237 10.25 7.76 20.98
C LEU A 237 10.05 6.42 20.27
N ASN A 238 11.14 5.80 19.80
CA ASN A 238 11.12 4.44 19.25
C ASN A 238 10.55 3.42 20.25
N LYS A 239 10.96 3.47 21.53
CA LYS A 239 10.43 2.57 22.56
C LYS A 239 8.93 2.80 22.80
N VAL A 240 8.48 4.05 22.81
CA VAL A 240 7.07 4.40 23.00
C VAL A 240 6.22 3.92 21.82
N ILE A 241 6.63 4.22 20.58
CA ILE A 241 5.89 3.80 19.38
C ILE A 241 5.79 2.28 19.31
N LYS A 242 6.84 1.53 19.66
CA LYS A 242 6.77 0.06 19.70
C LYS A 242 5.72 -0.45 20.69
N LYS A 243 5.70 0.08 21.92
CA LYS A 243 4.72 -0.33 22.94
C LYS A 243 3.29 0.00 22.51
N ILE A 244 3.06 1.24 22.06
CA ILE A 244 1.74 1.67 21.57
C ILE A 244 1.34 0.85 20.35
N GLY A 245 2.27 0.60 19.43
CA GLY A 245 2.05 -0.19 18.22
C GLY A 245 1.55 -1.60 18.50
N ILE A 246 2.11 -2.29 19.51
CA ILE A 246 1.63 -3.63 19.92
C ILE A 246 0.19 -3.59 20.42
N VAL A 247 -0.13 -2.63 21.30
CA VAL A 247 -1.50 -2.44 21.80
C VAL A 247 -2.45 -2.08 20.65
N PHE A 248 -1.99 -1.22 19.74
CA PHE A 248 -2.75 -0.77 18.59
C PHE A 248 -3.04 -1.92 17.60
N ILE A 249 -2.07 -2.82 17.35
CA ILE A 249 -2.27 -4.06 16.58
C ILE A 249 -3.40 -4.90 17.18
N ALA A 250 -3.40 -5.09 18.50
CA ALA A 250 -4.45 -5.86 19.16
C ALA A 250 -5.85 -5.22 18.99
N ILE A 251 -5.94 -3.90 19.18
CA ILE A 251 -7.21 -3.17 19.06
C ILE A 251 -7.76 -3.20 17.63
N ILE A 252 -6.92 -2.94 16.61
CA ILE A 252 -7.38 -2.90 15.22
C ILE A 252 -7.76 -4.28 14.67
N THR A 253 -7.22 -5.35 15.26
CA THR A 253 -7.57 -6.73 14.88
C THR A 253 -9.03 -7.05 15.22
N LEU A 254 -9.59 -6.49 16.30
CA LEU A 254 -10.98 -6.73 16.72
C LEU A 254 -12.02 -6.36 15.64
N PRO A 255 -12.05 -5.11 15.09
CA PRO A 255 -13.01 -4.78 14.04
C PRO A 255 -12.77 -5.57 12.75
N VAL A 256 -11.51 -5.85 12.38
CA VAL A 256 -11.21 -6.67 11.20
C VAL A 256 -11.73 -8.09 11.38
N ALA A 257 -11.56 -8.69 12.57
CA ALA A 257 -12.10 -9.99 12.92
C ALA A 257 -13.63 -9.99 12.93
N ALA A 258 -14.27 -8.95 13.47
CA ALA A 258 -15.72 -8.82 13.49
C ALA A 258 -16.32 -8.76 12.07
N ILE A 259 -15.78 -7.90 11.19
CA ILE A 259 -16.21 -7.87 9.78
C ILE A 259 -15.89 -9.22 9.11
N THR A 260 -14.85 -9.93 9.57
CA THR A 260 -14.48 -11.26 9.09
C THR A 260 -15.51 -12.33 9.39
N ILE A 261 -15.87 -12.44 10.67
CA ILE A 261 -16.88 -13.37 11.14
C ILE A 261 -18.25 -13.01 10.54
N SER A 262 -18.62 -11.73 10.49
CA SER A 262 -19.92 -11.31 9.95
C SER A 262 -20.14 -11.75 8.49
N ARG A 263 -19.09 -11.76 7.64
CA ARG A 263 -19.27 -12.11 6.22
C ARG A 263 -18.99 -13.57 5.89
N PHE A 264 -18.22 -14.29 6.72
CA PHE A 264 -17.81 -15.67 6.42
C PHE A 264 -18.13 -16.68 7.53
N GLY A 265 -18.74 -16.24 8.64
CA GLY A 265 -19.07 -17.10 9.78
C GLY A 265 -20.13 -18.16 9.48
N SER A 266 -21.00 -17.88 8.49
CA SER A 266 -22.04 -18.81 8.01
C SER A 266 -21.60 -19.65 6.80
N GLU A 267 -20.42 -19.39 6.24
CA GLU A 267 -19.92 -20.13 5.08
C GLU A 267 -19.43 -21.51 5.51
N LYS A 268 -19.74 -22.55 4.72
CA LYS A 268 -19.39 -23.95 5.05
C LYS A 268 -17.89 -24.18 5.26
N ALA A 269 -17.06 -23.45 4.50
CA ALA A 269 -15.60 -23.53 4.60
C ALA A 269 -15.03 -22.92 5.90
N GLY A 270 -15.84 -22.10 6.58
CA GLY A 270 -15.44 -21.39 7.79
C GLY A 270 -14.51 -20.21 7.54
N VAL A 271 -14.37 -19.37 8.57
CA VAL A 271 -13.60 -18.12 8.53
C VAL A 271 -12.12 -18.33 8.20
N ALA A 272 -11.51 -19.39 8.73
CA ALA A 272 -10.08 -19.64 8.57
C ALA A 272 -9.69 -19.92 7.11
N ALA A 273 -10.51 -20.69 6.37
CA ALA A 273 -10.29 -20.97 4.96
C ALA A 273 -10.27 -19.67 4.13
N PHE A 274 -11.22 -18.76 4.35
CA PHE A 274 -11.24 -17.46 3.65
C PHE A 274 -10.06 -16.57 4.02
N ILE A 275 -9.63 -16.54 5.28
CA ILE A 275 -8.43 -15.79 5.68
C ILE A 275 -7.20 -16.35 4.95
N ASN A 276 -7.04 -17.67 4.94
CA ASN A 276 -5.92 -18.30 4.25
C ASN A 276 -5.94 -17.96 2.77
N TRP A 277 -7.10 -18.12 2.14
CA TRP A 277 -7.32 -17.83 0.73
C TRP A 277 -7.00 -16.38 0.40
N TYR A 278 -7.51 -15.40 1.14
CA TYR A 278 -7.22 -13.98 0.87
C TYR A 278 -5.74 -13.64 0.96
N ILE A 279 -5.02 -14.21 1.93
CA ILE A 279 -3.59 -13.94 2.13
C ILE A 279 -2.73 -14.68 1.10
N GLY A 280 -3.12 -15.91 0.73
CA GLY A 280 -2.35 -16.79 -0.13
C GLY A 280 -2.61 -16.66 -1.63
N GLN A 281 -3.80 -16.20 -2.03
CA GLN A 281 -4.24 -16.26 -3.44
C GLN A 281 -3.38 -15.40 -4.40
N GLY A 282 -2.79 -14.30 -3.90
CA GLY A 282 -2.06 -13.33 -4.72
C GLY A 282 -0.99 -13.96 -5.61
N ASN A 283 -0.16 -14.82 -5.02
CA ASN A 283 0.90 -15.52 -5.77
C ASN A 283 0.32 -16.55 -6.74
N ILE A 284 -0.73 -17.27 -6.33
CA ILE A 284 -1.31 -18.37 -7.11
C ILE A 284 -1.98 -17.85 -8.38
N TYR A 285 -2.88 -16.87 -8.25
CA TYR A 285 -3.53 -16.25 -9.41
C TYR A 285 -2.53 -15.51 -10.31
N PHE A 286 -1.47 -14.91 -9.74
CA PHE A 286 -0.38 -14.42 -10.55
C PHE A 286 0.22 -15.54 -11.42
N ASN A 287 0.50 -16.70 -10.81
CA ASN A 287 1.11 -17.81 -11.52
C ASN A 287 0.25 -18.33 -12.67
N ASN A 288 -1.03 -18.55 -12.41
CA ASN A 288 -1.93 -19.14 -13.40
C ASN A 288 -2.26 -18.18 -14.55
N HIS A 289 -2.42 -16.88 -14.27
CA HIS A 289 -3.07 -16.00 -15.25
C HIS A 289 -2.35 -14.67 -15.53
N ALA A 290 -1.49 -14.15 -14.65
CA ALA A 290 -0.97 -12.79 -14.86
C ALA A 290 -0.06 -12.64 -16.09
N LEU A 291 0.64 -13.69 -16.53
CA LEU A 291 1.49 -13.62 -17.73
C LEU A 291 0.70 -13.73 -19.04
N ASP A 292 -0.47 -14.37 -19.00
CA ASP A 292 -1.40 -14.51 -20.13
C ASP A 292 -2.84 -14.63 -19.61
N ASP A 293 -3.47 -13.46 -19.52
CA ASP A 293 -4.83 -13.30 -19.01
C ASP A 293 -5.88 -13.30 -20.14
N ASN A 294 -5.53 -13.80 -21.33
CA ASN A 294 -6.37 -13.75 -22.53
C ASN A 294 -6.67 -12.31 -23.02
N GLY A 295 -5.75 -11.37 -22.75
CA GLY A 295 -5.84 -9.98 -23.20
C GLY A 295 -5.09 -9.02 -22.29
N LEU A 296 -5.24 -7.73 -22.57
CA LEU A 296 -4.66 -6.64 -21.80
C LEU A 296 -5.73 -5.62 -21.41
N ARG A 297 -5.52 -4.94 -20.28
CA ARG A 297 -6.37 -3.82 -19.82
C ARG A 297 -5.86 -2.45 -20.27
N TYR A 298 -4.65 -2.36 -20.84
CA TYR A 298 -4.06 -1.13 -21.37
C TYR A 298 -4.02 0.02 -20.35
N GLY A 299 -3.69 -0.28 -19.09
CA GLY A 299 -3.60 0.72 -18.02
C GLY A 299 -4.92 1.11 -17.36
N ASP A 300 -6.05 0.46 -17.70
CA ASP A 300 -7.38 0.80 -17.15
C ASP A 300 -7.46 0.68 -15.62
N ARG A 301 -6.63 -0.18 -15.03
CA ARG A 301 -6.57 -0.34 -13.58
C ARG A 301 -5.47 0.54 -12.99
N THR A 302 -4.23 0.37 -13.46
CA THR A 302 -3.04 0.98 -12.87
C THR A 302 -2.94 2.49 -13.10
N LEU A 303 -3.38 2.97 -14.26
CA LEU A 303 -3.31 4.37 -14.71
C LEU A 303 -4.68 4.93 -15.08
N ASN A 304 -5.75 4.41 -14.46
CA ASN A 304 -7.14 4.74 -14.77
C ASN A 304 -7.40 6.24 -15.00
N LEU A 305 -7.06 7.10 -14.04
CA LEU A 305 -7.34 8.54 -14.16
C LEU A 305 -6.58 9.19 -15.31
N PHE A 306 -5.36 8.74 -15.60
CA PHE A 306 -4.58 9.26 -16.72
C PHE A 306 -5.15 8.79 -18.05
N LYS A 307 -5.55 7.52 -18.15
CA LYS A 307 -6.15 6.94 -19.35
C LYS A 307 -7.49 7.62 -19.68
N ARG A 308 -8.30 7.94 -18.67
CA ARG A 308 -9.56 8.72 -18.81
C ARG A 308 -9.38 10.10 -19.45
N LEU A 309 -8.18 10.69 -19.41
CA LEU A 309 -7.90 11.97 -20.08
C LEU A 309 -7.77 11.84 -21.60
N VAL A 310 -7.48 10.65 -22.11
CA VAL A 310 -7.18 10.40 -23.52
C VAL A 310 -8.12 9.38 -24.18
N ASP A 311 -8.81 8.57 -23.38
CA ASP A 311 -9.77 7.56 -23.83
C ASP A 311 -11.05 7.62 -22.99
N SER A 312 -12.13 8.11 -23.60
CA SER A 312 -13.44 8.23 -22.97
C SER A 312 -14.13 6.89 -22.71
N LYS A 313 -13.61 5.77 -23.24
CA LYS A 313 -14.11 4.41 -22.98
C LYS A 313 -13.44 3.73 -21.78
N THR A 314 -12.52 4.43 -21.12
CA THR A 314 -11.86 3.96 -19.91
C THR A 314 -12.88 3.78 -18.79
N SER A 315 -12.77 2.67 -18.04
CA SER A 315 -13.68 2.37 -16.94
C SER A 315 -13.68 3.47 -15.87
N MET A 316 -14.83 3.73 -15.26
CA MET A 316 -14.97 4.70 -14.19
C MET A 316 -14.59 4.11 -12.82
N ASN A 317 -14.75 2.80 -12.67
CA ASN A 317 -14.50 2.04 -11.46
C ASN A 317 -14.33 0.54 -11.78
N TYR A 318 -14.04 -0.25 -10.75
CA TYR A 318 -13.81 -1.69 -10.87
C TYR A 318 -15.03 -2.49 -11.38
N VAL A 319 -16.26 -2.00 -11.19
CA VAL A 319 -17.47 -2.71 -11.63
C VAL A 319 -17.55 -2.67 -13.15
N GLU A 320 -17.49 -1.47 -13.72
CA GLU A 320 -17.47 -1.28 -15.18
C GLU A 320 -16.24 -1.96 -15.81
N ARG A 321 -15.08 -1.91 -15.13
CA ARG A 321 -13.88 -2.60 -15.61
C ARG A 321 -14.12 -4.10 -15.76
N ARG A 322 -14.75 -4.75 -14.78
CA ARG A 322 -15.07 -6.19 -14.86
C ARG A 322 -16.00 -6.51 -16.03
N GLU A 323 -16.91 -5.61 -16.40
CA GLU A 323 -17.78 -5.78 -17.55
C GLU A 323 -17.00 -5.65 -18.88
N ILE A 324 -16.22 -4.56 -19.03
CA ILE A 324 -15.39 -4.30 -20.22
C ILE A 324 -14.38 -5.43 -20.48
N TYR A 325 -13.78 -5.94 -19.41
CA TYR A 325 -12.74 -6.97 -19.47
C TYR A 325 -13.23 -8.36 -19.02
N SER A 326 -14.53 -8.63 -19.15
CA SER A 326 -15.17 -9.90 -18.78
C SER A 326 -14.63 -11.14 -19.50
N LYS A 327 -13.90 -10.95 -20.61
CA LYS A 327 -13.23 -12.01 -21.37
C LYS A 327 -11.85 -12.43 -20.82
N LEU A 328 -11.29 -11.66 -19.88
CA LEU A 328 -10.04 -12.00 -19.23
C LEU A 328 -10.25 -13.16 -18.25
N LYS A 329 -9.20 -13.92 -17.95
CA LYS A 329 -9.30 -15.08 -17.04
C LYS A 329 -9.52 -14.63 -15.60
N ILE A 330 -8.91 -13.51 -15.19
CA ILE A 330 -9.10 -12.89 -13.90
C ILE A 330 -9.32 -11.37 -14.00
N ASN A 331 -10.13 -10.82 -13.09
CA ASN A 331 -10.28 -9.38 -12.90
C ASN A 331 -10.13 -9.01 -11.41
N ASP A 332 -10.79 -7.95 -10.98
CA ASP A 332 -10.62 -7.32 -9.67
C ASP A 332 -11.28 -8.10 -8.50
N GLU A 333 -11.89 -9.25 -8.78
CA GLU A 333 -12.51 -10.15 -7.80
C GLU A 333 -11.50 -11.00 -7.04
N VAL A 334 -10.32 -11.21 -7.61
CA VAL A 334 -9.21 -11.96 -7.02
C VAL A 334 -7.96 -11.09 -6.99
N PHE A 335 -6.97 -11.48 -6.18
CA PHE A 335 -5.71 -10.73 -6.09
C PHE A 335 -4.65 -11.38 -6.95
N SER A 336 -3.93 -10.56 -7.72
CA SER A 336 -2.81 -10.98 -8.57
C SER A 336 -1.50 -10.29 -8.18
N THR A 337 -1.43 -9.67 -6.99
CA THR A 337 -0.36 -8.75 -6.58
C THR A 337 -0.33 -7.44 -7.40
N PHE A 338 0.42 -6.44 -6.96
CA PHE A 338 0.65 -5.24 -7.79
C PHE A 338 1.44 -5.56 -9.07
N VAL A 339 2.34 -6.55 -9.05
CA VAL A 339 3.08 -6.96 -10.25
C VAL A 339 2.11 -7.54 -11.27
N GLY A 340 1.13 -8.34 -10.82
CA GLY A 340 0.09 -8.88 -11.67
C GLY A 340 -0.69 -7.78 -12.35
N ASP A 341 -1.07 -6.74 -11.62
CA ASP A 341 -1.83 -5.64 -12.22
C ASP A 341 -1.11 -4.92 -13.35
N PHE A 342 0.19 -4.64 -13.20
CA PHE A 342 0.99 -4.05 -14.28
C PHE A 342 1.20 -5.04 -15.43
N THR A 343 1.32 -6.34 -15.13
CA THR A 343 1.52 -7.38 -16.14
C THR A 343 0.24 -7.60 -16.96
N ILE A 344 -0.93 -7.60 -16.36
CA ILE A 344 -2.23 -7.70 -17.04
C ILE A 344 -2.56 -6.40 -17.78
N ASP A 345 -2.16 -5.24 -17.26
CA ASP A 345 -2.41 -3.96 -17.93
C ASP A 345 -1.55 -3.77 -19.18
N PHE A 346 -0.27 -4.15 -19.15
CA PHE A 346 0.69 -3.80 -20.21
C PHE A 346 1.41 -4.99 -20.86
N GLY A 347 1.18 -6.19 -20.36
CA GLY A 347 1.91 -7.40 -20.74
C GLY A 347 3.24 -7.54 -20.00
N PRO A 348 3.81 -8.76 -19.94
CA PRO A 348 5.04 -9.03 -19.19
C PRO A 348 6.23 -8.17 -19.61
N PHE A 349 6.37 -7.90 -20.91
CA PHE A 349 7.51 -7.13 -21.41
C PHE A 349 7.48 -5.66 -20.97
N PHE A 350 6.35 -4.97 -21.17
CA PHE A 350 6.25 -3.54 -20.82
C PHE A 350 6.17 -3.34 -19.30
N ALA A 351 5.60 -4.27 -18.54
CA ALA A 351 5.63 -4.23 -17.09
C ALA A 351 7.08 -4.18 -16.56
N VAL A 352 7.98 -5.02 -17.09
CA VAL A 352 9.42 -5.01 -16.75
C VAL A 352 10.04 -3.64 -17.03
N ILE A 353 9.77 -3.06 -18.20
CA ILE A 353 10.29 -1.73 -18.58
C ILE A 353 9.83 -0.67 -17.58
N ILE A 354 8.53 -0.63 -17.24
CA ILE A 354 7.96 0.32 -16.28
C ILE A 354 8.67 0.21 -14.93
N PHE A 355 8.84 -1.01 -14.42
CA PHE A 355 9.47 -1.25 -13.13
C PHE A 355 10.95 -0.83 -13.13
N ILE A 356 11.71 -1.18 -14.17
CA ILE A 356 13.12 -0.79 -14.29
C ILE A 356 13.26 0.72 -14.35
N VAL A 357 12.51 1.39 -15.23
CA VAL A 357 12.59 2.84 -15.44
C VAL A 357 12.24 3.59 -14.16
N PHE A 358 11.15 3.22 -13.50
CA PHE A 358 10.73 3.86 -12.26
C PHE A 358 11.73 3.66 -11.12
N ASN A 359 12.17 2.42 -10.87
CA ASN A 359 13.11 2.16 -9.78
C ASN A 359 14.51 2.73 -10.06
N PHE A 360 14.95 2.75 -11.33
CA PHE A 360 16.17 3.43 -11.73
C PHE A 360 16.09 4.94 -11.46
N PHE A 361 14.98 5.60 -11.80
CA PHE A 361 14.76 7.00 -11.49
C PHE A 361 14.85 7.27 -9.98
N VAL A 362 14.24 6.41 -9.16
CA VAL A 362 14.30 6.53 -7.70
C VAL A 362 15.74 6.39 -7.19
N ILE A 363 16.47 5.35 -7.62
CA ILE A 363 17.88 5.13 -7.22
C ILE A 363 18.78 6.27 -7.68
N TYR A 364 18.64 6.72 -8.93
CA TYR A 364 19.38 7.85 -9.48
C TYR A 364 19.18 9.12 -8.63
N SER A 365 17.98 9.31 -8.08
CA SER A 365 17.71 10.43 -7.18
C SER A 365 18.55 10.38 -5.89
N PHE A 366 18.95 9.20 -5.41
CA PHE A 366 19.81 9.02 -4.24
C PHE A 366 21.31 9.15 -4.55
N GLN A 367 21.77 8.66 -5.69
CA GLN A 367 23.20 8.62 -6.02
C GLN A 367 23.85 10.01 -6.12
N LYS A 368 23.07 11.06 -6.40
CA LYS A 368 23.53 12.46 -6.39
C LYS A 368 23.99 12.96 -5.02
N ASN A 369 23.82 12.19 -3.94
CA ASN A 369 24.18 12.57 -2.57
C ASN A 369 25.55 12.04 -2.09
N LYS A 370 26.40 11.42 -2.94
CA LYS A 370 27.72 10.90 -2.48
C LYS A 370 28.60 11.93 -1.76
N THR A 371 28.30 13.23 -1.88
CA THR A 371 29.00 14.34 -1.23
C THR A 371 28.37 14.84 0.08
N ASN A 372 27.23 14.29 0.53
CA ASN A 372 26.32 14.96 1.50
C ASN A 372 26.30 14.34 2.92
N ASN A 373 27.46 14.07 3.54
CA ASN A 373 27.63 13.73 4.98
C ASN A 373 26.54 12.80 5.57
N ASN A 374 26.17 11.73 4.85
CA ASN A 374 25.17 10.74 5.27
C ASN A 374 23.78 11.32 5.63
N LYS A 375 23.38 12.43 4.98
CA LYS A 375 22.04 13.03 5.09
C LYS A 375 21.15 12.62 3.92
N ILE A 376 19.87 12.38 4.19
CA ILE A 376 18.84 12.18 3.16
C ILE A 376 18.02 13.44 2.99
N LYS A 377 17.68 13.79 1.76
CA LYS A 377 16.75 14.89 1.50
C LYS A 377 15.31 14.43 1.63
N LEU A 378 14.43 15.31 2.07
CA LEU A 378 13.05 14.92 2.32
C LEU A 378 12.31 14.43 1.05
N HIS A 379 12.56 15.04 -0.11
CA HIS A 379 11.93 14.59 -1.36
C HIS A 379 12.41 13.20 -1.80
N GLN A 380 13.66 12.82 -1.48
CA GLN A 380 14.16 11.46 -1.73
C GLN A 380 13.51 10.46 -0.77
N LEU A 381 13.39 10.84 0.51
CA LEU A 381 12.69 10.03 1.50
C LEU A 381 11.20 9.83 1.13
N LEU A 382 10.57 10.83 0.53
CA LEU A 382 9.20 10.75 0.02
C LEU A 382 9.07 9.75 -1.15
N LEU A 383 10.02 9.75 -2.10
CA LEU A 383 10.04 8.73 -3.17
C LEU A 383 10.24 7.33 -2.59
N LEU A 384 11.20 7.16 -1.67
CA LEU A 384 11.43 5.88 -1.03
C LEU A 384 10.18 5.42 -0.29
N TYR A 385 9.53 6.31 0.46
CA TYR A 385 8.27 6.06 1.13
C TYR A 385 7.20 5.51 0.18
N PHE A 386 7.00 6.15 -0.96
CA PHE A 386 6.06 5.68 -1.97
C PHE A 386 6.41 4.27 -2.48
N THR A 387 7.69 4.00 -2.76
CA THR A 387 8.13 2.66 -3.22
C THR A 387 7.93 1.56 -2.18
N VAL A 388 8.20 1.84 -0.89
CA VAL A 388 7.98 0.85 0.17
C VAL A 388 6.49 0.63 0.44
N CYS A 389 5.65 1.66 0.30
CA CYS A 389 4.20 1.52 0.41
C CYS A 389 3.63 0.62 -0.69
N ILE A 390 3.98 0.86 -1.96
CA ILE A 390 3.57 -0.01 -3.08
C ILE A 390 3.99 -1.45 -2.81
N SER A 391 5.25 -1.66 -2.44
CA SER A 391 5.81 -2.99 -2.25
C SER A 391 5.14 -3.74 -1.10
N ALA A 392 4.87 -3.07 0.03
CA ALA A 392 4.23 -3.69 1.19
C ALA A 392 2.74 -4.00 0.96
N GLN A 393 2.00 -3.05 0.40
CA GLN A 393 0.56 -3.19 0.15
C GLN A 393 0.29 -4.19 -0.99
N GLY A 394 1.05 -4.09 -2.07
CA GLY A 394 0.84 -4.84 -3.30
C GLY A 394 1.38 -6.26 -3.28
N GLY A 395 2.16 -6.67 -2.27
CA GLY A 395 2.76 -8.01 -2.23
C GLY A 395 1.74 -9.15 -2.25
N MET A 396 0.61 -8.94 -1.61
CA MET A 396 -0.51 -9.89 -1.54
C MET A 396 -1.73 -9.40 -2.33
N TYR A 397 -1.92 -8.08 -2.38
CA TYR A 397 -3.13 -7.45 -2.88
C TYR A 397 -2.92 -6.83 -4.26
N LEU A 398 -4.00 -6.39 -4.88
CA LEU A 398 -3.95 -5.60 -6.10
C LEU A 398 -3.24 -4.24 -5.88
N PHE A 399 -2.82 -3.60 -6.96
CA PHE A 399 -2.18 -2.28 -6.94
C PHE A 399 -3.09 -1.25 -6.25
N SER A 400 -2.65 -0.81 -5.09
CA SER A 400 -3.45 -0.02 -4.13
C SER A 400 -3.63 1.44 -4.51
N TYR A 401 -3.03 1.87 -5.62
CA TYR A 401 -3.15 3.22 -6.15
C TYR A 401 -3.99 3.29 -7.43
N SER A 402 -4.77 2.23 -7.73
CA SER A 402 -5.66 2.17 -8.90
C SER A 402 -6.88 3.10 -8.79
N ASP A 403 -7.59 3.30 -9.89
CA ASP A 403 -8.83 4.09 -9.94
C ASP A 403 -8.64 5.51 -9.39
N THR A 404 -9.58 6.00 -8.59
CA THR A 404 -9.52 7.33 -7.95
C THR A 404 -8.30 7.51 -7.05
N ARG A 405 -7.65 6.43 -6.58
CA ARG A 405 -6.40 6.50 -5.80
C ARG A 405 -5.18 6.84 -6.64
N ASN A 406 -5.31 6.93 -7.97
CA ASN A 406 -4.30 7.61 -8.80
C ASN A 406 -4.09 9.08 -8.32
N LEU A 407 -5.09 9.71 -7.68
CA LEU A 407 -4.92 11.02 -7.04
C LEU A 407 -3.82 11.02 -5.96
N ASN A 408 -3.65 9.93 -5.21
CA ASN A 408 -2.57 9.80 -4.22
C ASN A 408 -1.19 9.89 -4.88
N ILE A 409 -1.02 9.27 -6.07
CA ILE A 409 0.20 9.38 -6.87
C ILE A 409 0.41 10.83 -7.30
N ILE A 410 -0.64 11.49 -7.78
CA ILE A 410 -0.58 12.88 -8.24
C ILE A 410 -0.14 13.82 -7.10
N VAL A 411 -0.76 13.74 -5.92
CA VAL A 411 -0.39 14.64 -4.81
C VAL A 411 0.99 14.33 -4.24
N LEU A 412 1.42 13.06 -4.22
CA LEU A 412 2.79 12.68 -3.87
C LEU A 412 3.80 13.25 -4.87
N ALA A 413 3.50 13.16 -6.16
CA ALA A 413 4.34 13.73 -7.22
C ALA A 413 4.43 15.25 -7.10
N LEU A 414 3.30 15.94 -6.86
CA LEU A 414 3.27 17.39 -6.66
C LEU A 414 4.13 17.81 -5.46
N LEU A 415 4.01 17.11 -4.32
CA LEU A 415 4.84 17.39 -3.15
C LEU A 415 6.32 17.09 -3.41
N TYR A 416 6.63 16.00 -4.11
CA TYR A 416 8.00 15.66 -4.52
C TYR A 416 8.61 16.77 -5.38
N TYR A 417 7.92 17.17 -6.45
CA TYR A 417 8.41 18.20 -7.37
C TYR A 417 8.54 19.53 -6.66
N TYR A 418 7.56 19.94 -5.84
CA TYR A 418 7.68 21.15 -5.03
C TYR A 418 8.96 21.15 -4.19
N LEU A 419 9.20 20.08 -3.42
CA LEU A 419 10.36 20.01 -2.52
C LEU A 419 11.68 20.03 -3.30
N LYS A 420 11.74 19.33 -4.44
CA LYS A 420 12.92 19.28 -5.30
C LYS A 420 13.22 20.63 -5.96
N TYR A 421 12.21 21.29 -6.50
CA TYR A 421 12.36 22.61 -7.12
C TYR A 421 12.67 23.70 -6.08
N HIS A 422 12.04 23.64 -4.91
CA HIS A 422 12.33 24.56 -3.80
C HIS A 422 13.80 24.47 -3.37
N GLU A 423 14.35 23.26 -3.27
CA GLU A 423 15.77 23.07 -2.98
C GLU A 423 16.69 23.67 -4.07
N ALA A 424 16.35 23.46 -5.34
CA ALA A 424 17.09 24.04 -6.46
C ALA A 424 17.04 25.59 -6.43
N LEU A 425 15.89 26.16 -6.08
CA LEU A 425 15.73 27.61 -5.93
C LEU A 425 16.54 28.15 -4.75
N LEU A 426 16.55 27.48 -3.60
CA LEU A 426 17.38 27.88 -2.45
C LEU A 426 18.88 27.86 -2.74
N LYS A 427 19.34 26.93 -3.60
CA LYS A 427 20.73 26.90 -4.06
C LYS A 427 21.07 28.08 -4.98
N LYS A 428 20.15 28.46 -5.86
CA LYS A 428 20.32 29.58 -6.80
C LYS A 428 20.14 30.94 -6.12
N PHE A 429 19.23 31.02 -5.14
CA PHE A 429 18.83 32.21 -4.43
C PHE A 429 18.83 31.94 -2.91
N PRO A 430 20.02 31.90 -2.28
CA PRO A 430 20.13 31.58 -0.86
C PRO A 430 19.45 32.65 -0.01
N LEU A 431 18.74 32.21 1.04
CA LEU A 431 18.15 33.12 2.02
C LEU A 431 19.27 33.97 2.65
N LYS A 432 19.10 35.28 2.70
CA LYS A 432 20.01 36.17 3.46
C LYS A 432 20.09 35.63 4.88
N LYS A 433 21.32 35.33 5.36
CA LYS A 433 21.53 34.99 6.77
C LYS A 433 20.99 36.17 7.60
N GLN A 434 19.87 35.97 8.29
CA GLN A 434 19.54 36.84 9.40
C GLN A 434 20.63 36.61 10.44
N ASN A 435 21.52 37.59 10.59
CA ASN A 435 22.40 37.67 11.74
C ASN A 435 21.49 37.73 12.97
N LYS A 436 21.27 36.58 13.60
CA LYS A 436 20.70 36.54 14.94
C LYS A 436 21.81 37.01 15.88
N GLN A 437 21.74 38.29 16.26
CA GLN A 437 22.24 38.72 17.56
C GLN A 437 21.37 38.14 18.65
#